data_AF-S8E604-F1
#
_entry.id   AF-S8E604-F1
#
_cell.length_a   1.000
_cell.length_b   1.000
_cell.length_c   1.000
_cell.angle_alpha   90.00
_cell.angle_beta   90.00
_cell.angle_gamma   90.00
#
_symmetry.space_group_name_H-M   'P 1'
#
loop_
_entity.id
_entity.type
_entity.pdbx_description
1 polymer ?
#
loop_
_entity_poly.entity_id
_entity_poly.type
_entity_poly.pdbx_seq_one_letter_code
_entity_poly.pdbx_strand_id
1 'polypeptide(L)' 'MLQHKKAESNRGTLKTGEEEAVIYTKPEDEIFHELSSWSFSFPLHSQWLKNYRPMGLVMAVEAGNASSEFRDRLKSSM' A
#
# COMPACT_ATOMS: atom_id res chain seq x y z
N MET A 1 -23.01 19.29 9.72
CA MET A 1 -22.76 18.90 8.31
C MET A 1 -21.25 19.02 8.10
N LEU A 2 -20.45 18.02 7.71
CA LEU A 2 -20.62 16.59 7.48
C LEU A 2 -19.48 15.90 8.26
N GLN A 3 -19.81 14.87 9.03
CA GLN A 3 -18.80 13.98 9.62
C GLN A 3 -18.26 13.09 8.50
N HIS A 4 -16.97 13.18 8.20
CA HIS A 4 -16.32 12.30 7.24
C HIS A 4 -16.17 10.91 7.88
N LYS A 5 -17.19 10.08 7.70
CA LYS A 5 -17.16 8.65 8.01
C LYS A 5 -16.09 8.03 7.12
N LYS A 6 -14.93 7.69 7.69
CA LYS A 6 -13.91 6.89 7.02
C LYS A 6 -14.56 5.53 6.74
N ALA A 7 -15.03 5.35 5.50
CA ALA A 7 -15.47 4.05 5.04
C ALA A 7 -14.24 3.15 5.09
N GLU A 8 -14.32 2.07 5.85
CA GLU A 8 -13.35 0.99 5.78
C GLU A 8 -13.37 0.48 4.35
N SER A 9 -12.40 0.96 3.56
CA SER A 9 -12.24 0.61 2.17
C SER A 9 -12.00 -0.90 2.13
N ASN A 10 -12.96 -1.58 1.56
CA ASN A 10 -13.06 -3.03 1.42
C ASN A 10 -11.69 -3.59 0.99
N ARG A 11 -10.99 -4.25 1.93
CA ARG A 11 -9.70 -4.93 1.71
C ARG A 11 -9.87 -5.80 0.46
N GLY A 12 -9.21 -5.40 -0.63
CA GLY A 12 -9.12 -6.23 -1.84
C GLY A 12 -8.76 -7.64 -1.41
N THR A 13 -9.58 -8.61 -1.80
CA THR A 13 -9.73 -9.93 -1.21
C THR A 13 -8.39 -10.69 -1.05
N LEU A 14 -7.73 -10.54 0.11
CA LEU A 14 -6.89 -11.60 0.67
C LEU A 14 -7.83 -12.53 1.43
N LYS A 15 -7.85 -13.80 1.03
CA LYS A 15 -8.65 -14.83 1.67
C LYS A 15 -8.40 -14.80 3.17
N THR A 16 -9.49 -14.65 3.93
CA THR A 16 -9.54 -14.73 5.38
C THR A 16 -8.77 -15.97 5.87
N GLY A 17 -7.61 -15.77 6.50
CA GLY A 17 -6.89 -16.86 7.17
C GLY A 17 -5.40 -16.60 7.43
N GLU A 18 -4.70 -15.99 6.48
CA GLU A 18 -3.25 -15.78 6.56
C GLU A 18 -2.95 -14.37 6.05
N GLU A 19 -2.60 -13.44 6.93
CA GLU A 19 -2.00 -12.16 6.52
C GLU A 19 -0.63 -12.48 5.94
N GLU A 20 -0.56 -12.78 4.63
CA GLU A 20 0.70 -12.95 3.92
C GLU A 20 1.53 -11.67 4.09
N ALA A 21 2.73 -11.80 4.65
CA ALA A 21 3.62 -10.67 4.88
C ALA A 21 4.02 -10.03 3.54
N VAL A 22 3.65 -8.77 3.34
CA VAL A 22 4.07 -7.97 2.18
C VAL A 22 5.41 -7.33 2.49
N ILE A 23 6.38 -7.50 1.59
CA ILE A 23 7.70 -6.85 1.69
C ILE A 23 7.76 -5.76 0.62
N TYR A 24 7.94 -4.52 1.06
CA TYR A 24 8.22 -3.39 0.17
C TYR A 24 9.72 -3.31 -0.06
N THR A 25 10.13 -3.34 -1.32
CA THR A 25 11.54 -3.16 -1.68
C THR A 25 12.04 -1.74 -1.45
N LYS A 26 11.11 -0.78 -1.38
CA LYS A 26 11.37 0.64 -1.22
C LYS A 26 10.53 1.17 -0.05
N PRO A 27 11.12 1.91 0.90
CA PRO A 27 10.37 2.48 2.02
C PRO A 27 9.28 3.46 1.53
N GLU A 28 9.48 4.11 0.37
CA GLU A 28 8.49 4.99 -0.23
C GLU A 28 7.18 4.26 -0.58
N ASP A 29 7.27 3.00 -1.04
CA ASP A 29 6.11 2.23 -1.46
C ASP A 29 5.21 1.89 -0.27
N GLU A 30 5.82 1.60 0.89
CA GLU A 30 5.09 1.37 2.14
C GLU A 30 4.34 2.62 2.58
N ILE A 31 5.00 3.78 2.55
CA ILE A 31 4.38 5.06 2.91
C ILE A 31 3.22 5.38 1.97
N PHE A 32 3.39 5.21 0.66
CA PHE A 32 2.29 5.44 -0.29
C PHE A 32 1.14 4.45 -0.12
N HIS A 33 1.41 3.22 0.28
CA HIS A 33 0.35 2.26 0.57
C HIS A 33 -0.49 2.74 1.73
N GLU A 34 0.13 3.18 2.83
CA GLU A 34 -0.56 3.72 4.00
C GLU A 34 -1.36 4.99 3.70
N LEU A 35 -0.85 5.86 2.82
CA LEU A 35 -1.53 7.09 2.39
C LEU A 35 -2.58 6.87 1.30
N SER A 36 -2.68 5.67 0.74
CA SER A 36 -3.60 5.38 -0.36
C SER A 36 -5.06 5.32 0.10
N SER A 37 -5.97 5.80 -0.74
CA SER A 37 -7.42 5.65 -0.53
C SER A 37 -7.89 4.24 -0.90
N TRP A 38 -7.24 3.67 -1.91
CA TRP A 38 -7.38 2.28 -2.29
C TRP A 38 -6.10 1.78 -2.92
N SER A 39 -5.87 0.49 -2.78
CA SER A 39 -4.79 -0.22 -3.42
C SER A 39 -5.31 -1.53 -4.03
N PHE A 40 -4.62 -2.00 -5.05
CA PHE A 40 -4.87 -3.29 -5.65
C PHE A 40 -3.55 -3.92 -6.04
N SER A 41 -3.39 -5.21 -5.72
CA SER A 41 -2.22 -5.98 -6.09
C SER A 41 -2.60 -7.10 -7.06
N PHE A 42 -1.69 -7.40 -7.98
CA PHE A 42 -1.85 -8.48 -8.94
C PHE A 42 -0.54 -9.23 -9.11
N PRO A 43 -0.58 -10.53 -9.42
CA PRO A 43 0.64 -11.29 -9.55
C PRO A 43 1.41 -10.93 -10.82
N LEU A 44 2.72 -10.77 -10.68
CA LEU A 44 3.61 -10.62 -11.83
C LEU A 44 4.08 -11.99 -12.30
N HIS A 45 4.20 -12.15 -13.61
CA HIS A 45 4.77 -13.37 -14.19
C HIS A 45 6.30 -13.31 -14.12
N SER A 46 6.85 -13.48 -12.90
CA SER A 46 8.28 -13.56 -12.67
C SER A 46 8.56 -14.50 -11.48
N GLN A 47 9.57 -15.35 -11.60
CA GLN A 47 9.89 -16.40 -10.63
C GLN A 47 11.27 -16.21 -9.98
N TRP A 48 11.71 -14.97 -9.83
CA TRP A 48 13.06 -14.65 -9.35
C TRP A 48 13.27 -14.91 -7.86
N LEU A 49 12.21 -15.20 -7.08
CA LEU A 49 12.28 -15.51 -5.65
C LEU A 49 11.60 -16.86 -5.36
N LYS A 50 12.29 -17.75 -4.64
CA LYS A 50 11.82 -19.12 -4.35
C LYS A 50 10.66 -19.20 -3.36
N ASN A 51 10.59 -18.24 -2.43
CA ASN A 51 9.62 -18.22 -1.32
C ASN A 51 8.70 -16.99 -1.34
N TYR A 52 8.88 -16.09 -2.31
CA TYR A 52 8.09 -14.87 -2.42
C TYR A 52 7.49 -14.78 -3.81
N ARG A 53 6.24 -14.35 -3.87
CA ARG A 53 5.57 -14.08 -5.13
C ARG A 53 5.73 -12.60 -5.47
N PRO A 54 6.35 -12.26 -6.61
CA PRO A 54 6.41 -10.88 -7.06
C PRO A 54 5.00 -10.38 -7.39
N MET A 55 4.64 -9.23 -6.82
CA MET A 55 3.33 -8.59 -6.99
C MET A 55 3.52 -7.21 -7.62
N GLY A 56 2.64 -6.87 -8.55
CA GLY A 56 2.41 -5.51 -8.99
C GLY A 56 1.46 -4.85 -7.99
N LEU A 57 1.71 -3.57 -7.69
CA LEU A 57 0.92 -2.79 -6.77
C LEU A 57 0.47 -1.49 -7.45
N VAL A 58 -0.83 -1.22 -7.41
CA VAL A 58 -1.43 0.02 -7.87
C VAL A 58 -2.03 0.72 -6.66
N MET A 59 -1.78 2.01 -6.52
CA MET A 59 -2.24 2.83 -5.40
C MET A 59 -2.87 4.11 -5.94
N ALA A 60 -3.99 4.51 -5.34
CA ALA A 60 -4.55 5.85 -5.54
C ALA A 60 -4.26 6.71 -4.32
N VAL A 61 -3.47 7.75 -4.52
CA VAL A 61 -3.03 8.68 -3.47
C VAL A 61 -3.57 10.07 -3.77
N GLU A 62 -4.14 10.73 -2.76
CA GLU A 62 -4.63 12.10 -2.89
C GLU A 62 -3.45 13.09 -2.88
N ALA A 63 -3.25 13.81 -4.00
CA ALA A 63 -2.07 14.66 -4.18
C ALA A 63 -1.98 15.83 -3.18
N GLY A 64 -3.11 16.32 -2.66
CA GLY A 64 -3.15 17.50 -1.79
C GLY A 64 -2.41 17.29 -0.48
N ASN A 65 -2.88 16.32 0.32
CA ASN A 65 -2.34 16.08 1.67
C ASN A 65 -1.14 15.13 1.68
N ALA A 66 -1.03 14.25 0.67
CA ALA A 66 0.02 13.23 0.67
C ALA A 66 1.43 13.83 0.53
N SER A 67 1.58 15.00 -0.08
CA SER A 67 2.91 15.53 -0.39
C SER A 67 3.73 15.94 0.85
N SER A 68 3.12 16.55 1.87
CA SER A 68 3.81 16.92 3.10
C SER A 68 4.01 15.71 4.00
N GLU A 69 2.96 14.92 4.20
CA GLU A 69 3.00 13.75 5.07
C GLU A 69 3.98 12.68 4.57
N PHE A 70 4.01 12.43 3.26
CA PHE A 70 4.99 11.53 2.65
C PHE A 70 6.43 11.99 2.93
N ARG A 71 6.72 13.28 2.75
CA ARG A 71 8.07 13.82 2.93
C ARG A 71 8.53 13.75 4.37
N ASP A 72 7.63 13.98 5.32
CA ASP A 72 7.94 13.90 6.73
C ASP A 72 8.19 12.46 7.19
N ARG A 73 7.34 11.51 6.75
CA ARG A 73 7.54 10.07 7.01
C ARG A 73 8.82 9.54 6.36
N LEU A 74 9.10 9.93 5.12
CA LEU A 74 10.30 9.48 4.40
C LEU A 74 11.60 9.96 5.06
N LYS A 75 11.61 11.18 5.62
CA LYS A 75 12.77 11.66 6.40
C LYS A 75 12.96 10.92 7.71
N SER A 76 11.87 10.43 8.31
CA SER A 76 11.91 9.70 9.58
C SER A 76 12.27 8.22 9.41
N SER A 77 12.25 7.70 8.19
CA SER A 77 12.62 6.31 7.86
C SER A 77 14.07 6.15 7.37
N MET A 78 14.80 7.26 7.20
CA MET A 78 16.25 7.32 6.96
C MET A 78 17.02 7.53 8.27
#